data_AF-A0A1V9YYN3-F1
#
_entry.id   AF-A0A1V9YYN3-F1
#
_cell.length_a   1.000
_cell.length_b   1.000
_cell.length_c   1.000
_cell.angle_alpha   90.00
_cell.angle_beta   90.00
_cell.angle_gamma   90.00
#
_symmetry.space_group_name_H-M   'P 1'
#
loop_
_entity.id
_entity.type
_entity.pdbx_description
1 polymer ?
#
loop_
_entity_poly.entity_id
_entity_poly.type
_entity_poly.pdbx_seq_one_letter_code
_entity_poly.pdbx_strand_id
1 'polypeptide(L)'
;MFHEVFSLKLDTAGPMAAPTYYTFASFLGEEVAATYLTLPRRPQIAHFEAYLAYLQAEQVQFPTSKRATKCHAVPRATSTSQSTALPLLPSLLEGSTISGFGVCGSPEGFLPQLSLSMRAAHLATDINHTYVVENDSVLNSRSFMFGWCHAEKQKLVDIHHKLLDAAASSEYWEHLRLVVDRAMCPDCVAFVSAYAAHHKVDVFVQDPDGERRFTASGAVEQKTA
;
A
#
# COMPACT_ATOMS: atom_id res chain seq x y z
N MET A 1 -47.12 -43.92 -0.14
CA MET A 1 -45.67 -43.69 -0.32
C MET A 1 -45.38 -42.27 0.16
N PHE A 2 -45.10 -42.11 1.46
CA PHE A 2 -44.22 -41.12 2.09
C PHE A 2 -44.09 -41.50 3.57
N HIS A 3 -42.92 -42.07 3.88
CA HIS A 3 -42.23 -42.21 5.17
C HIS A 3 -42.00 -40.81 5.81
N GLU A 4 -41.69 -40.58 7.08
CA GLU A 4 -41.61 -41.30 8.36
C GLU A 4 -41.51 -40.22 9.46
N VAL A 5 -41.41 -40.64 10.72
CA VAL A 5 -41.59 -39.84 11.94
C VAL A 5 -40.25 -39.49 12.61
N PHE A 6 -40.30 -38.49 13.51
CA PHE A 6 -39.43 -38.20 14.68
C PHE A 6 -38.25 -37.19 14.54
N SER A 7 -38.48 -36.03 15.18
CA SER A 7 -37.78 -35.53 16.38
C SER A 7 -36.25 -35.43 16.37
N LEU A 8 -35.74 -34.20 16.61
CA LEU A 8 -34.80 -33.96 17.71
C LEU A 8 -34.80 -32.50 18.15
N LYS A 9 -35.05 -32.35 19.45
CA LYS A 9 -34.83 -31.17 20.29
C LYS A 9 -33.37 -30.68 20.19
N LEU A 10 -33.16 -29.37 20.26
CA LEU A 10 -32.59 -28.63 21.39
C LEU A 10 -32.00 -27.33 20.86
N ASP A 11 -32.71 -26.23 21.15
CA ASP A 11 -32.10 -24.92 21.28
C ASP A 11 -31.05 -25.00 22.38
N THR A 12 -29.81 -25.24 21.98
CA THR A 12 -28.65 -24.77 22.74
C THR A 12 -28.18 -23.52 22.05
N ALA A 13 -28.80 -22.41 22.43
CA ALA A 13 -28.19 -21.10 22.28
C ALA A 13 -26.88 -21.12 23.08
N GLY A 14 -25.81 -21.59 22.45
CA GLY A 14 -24.46 -21.30 22.91
C GLY A 14 -24.30 -19.78 22.96
N PRO A 15 -23.43 -19.26 23.85
CA PRO A 15 -23.17 -17.82 23.88
C PRO A 15 -22.80 -17.40 22.46
N MET A 16 -23.61 -16.51 21.87
CA MET A 16 -23.23 -15.83 20.64
C MET A 16 -21.85 -15.25 20.90
N ALA A 17 -20.82 -15.87 20.31
CA ALA A 17 -19.48 -15.35 20.38
C ALA A 17 -19.58 -13.88 19.95
N ALA A 18 -19.20 -12.97 20.85
CA ALA A 18 -19.15 -11.56 20.52
C ALA A 18 -18.37 -11.44 19.21
N PRO A 19 -18.83 -10.63 18.23
CA PRO A 19 -18.14 -10.53 16.95
C PRO A 19 -16.67 -10.18 17.21
N THR A 20 -15.75 -11.08 16.86
CA THR A 20 -14.32 -10.84 17.00
C THR A 20 -13.96 -9.68 16.08
N TYR A 21 -13.64 -8.53 16.67
CA TYR A 21 -13.18 -7.37 15.92
C TYR A 21 -11.69 -7.56 15.60
N TYR A 22 -11.38 -7.94 14.36
CA TYR A 22 -10.02 -8.00 13.82
C TYR A 22 -9.53 -6.58 13.49
N THR A 23 -9.34 -5.76 14.52
CA THR A 23 -8.69 -4.44 14.38
C THR A 23 -7.26 -4.55 14.87
N PHE A 24 -6.38 -3.72 14.36
CA PHE A 24 -5.01 -3.68 14.86
C PHE A 24 -4.94 -3.19 16.30
N ALA A 25 -5.76 -2.21 16.72
CA ALA A 25 -5.83 -1.78 18.11
C ALA A 25 -6.21 -2.94 19.06
N SER A 26 -7.21 -3.76 18.69
CA SER A 26 -7.57 -4.93 19.49
C SER A 26 -6.47 -5.99 19.52
N PHE A 27 -5.73 -6.17 18.43
CA PHE A 27 -4.56 -7.06 18.38
C PHE A 27 -3.40 -6.59 19.27
N LEU A 28 -3.11 -5.28 19.27
CA LEU A 28 -2.03 -4.69 20.06
C LEU A 28 -2.31 -4.73 21.56
N GLY A 29 -3.58 -4.64 21.95
CA GLY A 29 -3.98 -4.35 23.33
C GLY A 29 -3.89 -2.86 23.65
N GLU A 30 -4.61 -2.44 24.69
CA GLU A 30 -4.82 -1.02 25.02
C GLU A 30 -3.51 -0.24 25.23
N GLU A 31 -2.58 -0.79 26.00
CA GLU A 31 -1.32 -0.13 26.35
C GLU A 31 -0.42 0.13 25.13
N VAL A 32 -0.29 -0.87 24.25
CA VAL A 32 0.54 -0.75 23.04
C VAL A 32 -0.17 0.12 22.01
N ALA A 33 -1.49 -0.03 21.83
CA ALA A 33 -2.26 0.81 20.91
C ALA A 33 -2.15 2.30 21.26
N ALA A 34 -2.17 2.65 22.56
CA ALA A 34 -2.06 4.04 23.01
C ALA A 34 -0.71 4.70 22.68
N THR A 35 0.35 3.92 22.53
CA THR A 35 1.72 4.42 22.29
C THR A 35 2.28 4.03 20.92
N TYR A 36 1.55 3.25 20.12
CA TYR A 36 2.05 2.66 18.89
C TYR A 36 2.63 3.70 17.92
N LEU A 37 1.93 4.81 17.69
CA LEU A 37 2.34 5.84 16.73
C LEU A 37 3.59 6.62 17.19
N THR A 38 3.96 6.52 18.46
CA THR A 38 5.18 7.14 19.02
C THR A 38 6.36 6.17 19.08
N LEU A 39 6.13 4.87 18.83
CA LEU A 39 7.20 3.89 18.76
C LEU A 39 8.17 4.21 17.61
N PRO A 40 9.45 3.83 17.72
CA PRO A 40 10.34 3.83 16.57
C PRO A 40 9.79 2.97 15.43
N ARG A 41 10.13 3.31 14.17
CA ARG A 41 9.56 2.65 12.97
C ARG A 41 9.77 1.13 12.94
N ARG A 42 10.94 0.64 13.35
CA ARG A 42 11.24 -0.81 13.37
C ARG A 42 10.27 -1.60 14.26
N PRO A 43 10.04 -1.22 15.54
CA PRO A 43 8.96 -1.76 16.35
C PRO A 43 7.57 -1.67 15.71
N GLN A 44 7.23 -0.54 15.08
CA GLN A 44 5.93 -0.40 14.39
C GLN A 44 5.77 -1.45 13.28
N ILE A 45 6.81 -1.67 12.47
CA ILE A 45 6.85 -2.68 11.41
C ILE A 45 6.72 -4.09 12.00
N ALA A 46 7.45 -4.40 13.08
CA ALA A 46 7.39 -5.72 13.71
C ALA A 46 6.00 -6.06 14.25
N HIS A 47 5.33 -5.10 14.89
CA HIS A 47 3.94 -5.27 15.31
C HIS A 47 2.99 -5.47 14.12
N PHE A 48 3.19 -4.71 13.05
CA PHE A 48 2.39 -4.84 11.84
C PHE A 48 2.58 -6.21 11.18
N GLU A 49 3.82 -6.70 11.07
CA GLU A 49 4.13 -8.05 10.58
C GLU A 49 3.46 -9.14 11.43
N ALA A 50 3.54 -9.03 12.76
CA ALA A 50 2.87 -9.96 13.67
C ALA A 50 1.35 -9.96 13.48
N TYR A 51 0.75 -8.80 13.23
CA TYR A 51 -0.68 -8.69 12.96
C TYR A 51 -1.07 -9.33 11.63
N LEU A 52 -0.28 -9.11 10.57
CA LEU A 52 -0.54 -9.75 9.28
C LEU A 52 -0.45 -11.28 9.40
N ALA A 53 0.55 -11.79 10.13
CA ALA A 53 0.68 -13.22 10.41
C ALA A 53 -0.52 -13.78 11.19
N TYR A 54 -1.00 -13.05 12.20
CA TYR A 54 -2.22 -13.38 12.94
C TYR A 54 -3.44 -13.48 12.02
N LEU A 55 -3.67 -12.46 11.19
CA LEU A 55 -4.80 -12.44 10.26
C LEU A 55 -4.74 -13.58 9.22
N GLN A 56 -3.54 -13.95 8.77
CA GLN A 56 -3.34 -15.10 7.87
C GLN A 56 -3.67 -16.42 8.55
N ALA A 57 -3.21 -16.63 9.80
CA ALA A 57 -3.51 -17.82 10.57
C ALA A 57 -5.02 -17.98 10.81
N GLU A 58 -5.70 -16.86 11.05
CA GLU A 58 -7.15 -16.77 11.24
C GLU A 58 -7.94 -16.79 9.91
N GLN A 59 -7.27 -16.82 8.75
CA GLN A 59 -7.88 -16.77 7.42
C GLN A 59 -8.89 -15.63 7.22
N VAL A 60 -8.59 -14.45 7.79
CA VAL A 60 -9.52 -13.31 7.82
C VAL A 60 -9.66 -12.64 6.45
N GLN A 61 -10.84 -12.79 5.85
CA GLN A 61 -11.16 -12.17 4.57
C GLN A 61 -11.74 -10.77 4.75
N PHE A 62 -10.96 -9.74 4.41
CA PHE A 62 -11.48 -8.38 4.31
C PHE A 62 -11.98 -8.12 2.89
N PRO A 63 -13.23 -7.66 2.71
CA PRO A 63 -13.70 -7.28 1.38
C PRO A 63 -12.90 -6.08 0.87
N THR A 64 -12.41 -6.17 -0.35
CA THR A 64 -11.78 -5.02 -1.02
C THR A 64 -12.83 -3.92 -1.20
N SER A 65 -12.53 -2.72 -0.74
CA SER A 65 -13.41 -1.57 -0.90
C SER A 65 -13.62 -1.28 -2.39
N LYS A 66 -14.87 -1.05 -2.81
CA LYS A 66 -15.18 -0.51 -4.15
C LYS A 66 -14.53 0.86 -4.40
N ARG A 67 -14.09 1.53 -3.33
CA ARG A 67 -13.38 2.81 -3.35
C ARG A 67 -11.86 2.67 -3.15
N ALA A 68 -11.30 1.46 -3.20
CA ALA A 68 -9.86 1.29 -3.11
C ALA A 68 -9.17 1.98 -4.30
N THR A 69 -8.18 2.83 -4.00
CA THR A 69 -7.34 3.50 -5.00
C THR A 69 -6.58 2.47 -5.81
N LYS A 70 -6.44 2.70 -7.11
CA LYS A 70 -5.63 1.91 -8.04
C LYS A 70 -4.48 2.76 -8.57
N CYS A 71 -3.34 2.13 -8.78
CA CYS A 71 -2.16 2.78 -9.36
C CYS A 71 -1.46 1.86 -10.36
N HIS A 72 -1.07 2.41 -11.51
CA HIS A 72 -0.28 1.74 -12.54
C HIS A 72 0.77 2.70 -13.11
N ALA A 73 1.66 2.21 -13.97
CA ALA A 73 2.65 3.06 -14.63
C ALA A 73 2.37 3.13 -16.14
N VAL A 74 2.65 4.29 -16.74
CA VAL A 74 2.52 4.51 -18.19
C VAL A 74 3.77 5.21 -18.75
N PRO A 75 4.07 5.05 -20.06
CA PRO A 75 5.14 5.79 -20.70
C PRO A 75 4.92 7.30 -20.62
N ARG A 76 6.01 8.06 -20.49
CA ARG A 76 5.98 9.52 -20.51
C ARG A 76 6.40 10.03 -21.89
N ALA A 77 5.49 10.71 -22.59
CA ALA A 77 5.67 11.13 -23.99
C ALA A 77 6.77 12.19 -24.22
N THR A 78 7.26 12.85 -23.15
CA THR A 78 8.17 14.00 -23.24
C THR A 78 9.64 13.65 -22.98
N SER A 79 10.03 12.38 -22.89
CA SER A 79 11.45 12.06 -22.66
C SER A 79 12.26 12.40 -23.92
N THR A 80 13.02 13.50 -23.87
CA THR A 80 13.89 13.97 -24.95
C THR A 80 15.23 13.22 -25.01
N SER A 81 15.44 12.22 -24.14
CA SER A 81 16.63 11.37 -24.15
C SER A 81 16.72 10.61 -25.48
N GLN A 82 17.81 10.84 -26.21
CA GLN A 82 18.16 10.12 -27.43
C GLN A 82 18.44 8.66 -27.08
N SER A 83 17.39 7.82 -27.16
CA SER A 83 17.42 6.37 -27.35
C SER A 83 18.65 5.64 -26.80
N THR A 84 18.83 5.65 -25.49
CA THR A 84 19.38 4.48 -24.80
C THR A 84 18.31 3.39 -24.86
N ALA A 85 18.70 2.16 -25.20
CA ALA A 85 17.78 1.04 -25.03
C ALA A 85 17.51 0.93 -23.52
N LEU A 86 16.24 1.11 -23.11
CA LEU A 86 15.77 0.94 -21.74
C LEU A 86 15.09 -0.43 -21.62
N PRO A 87 15.85 -1.54 -21.57
CA PRO A 87 15.29 -2.90 -21.67
C PRO A 87 14.31 -3.24 -20.53
N LEU A 88 14.45 -2.60 -19.36
CA LEU A 88 13.55 -2.84 -18.24
C LEU A 88 12.22 -2.08 -18.36
N LEU A 89 12.11 -1.06 -19.22
CA LEU A 89 10.96 -0.17 -19.26
C LEU A 89 9.63 -0.92 -19.42
N PRO A 90 9.49 -1.91 -20.33
CA PRO A 90 8.27 -2.71 -20.41
C PRO A 90 7.89 -3.35 -19.07
N SER A 91 8.85 -3.96 -18.37
CA SER A 91 8.61 -4.60 -17.06
C SER A 91 8.21 -3.62 -15.95
N LEU A 92 8.65 -2.35 -16.01
CA LEU A 92 8.27 -1.32 -15.04
C LEU A 92 6.80 -0.91 -15.21
N LEU A 93 6.32 -0.91 -16.46
CA LEU A 93 4.95 -0.55 -16.83
C LEU A 93 3.95 -1.67 -16.51
N GLU A 94 4.41 -2.92 -16.42
CA GLU A 94 3.58 -4.07 -16.11
C GLU A 94 2.99 -4.02 -14.69
N GLY A 95 1.75 -4.50 -14.59
CA GLY A 95 1.04 -4.68 -13.33
C GLY A 95 0.42 -3.41 -12.77
N SER A 96 -0.76 -3.60 -12.17
CA SER A 96 -1.46 -2.57 -11.42
C SER A 96 -1.44 -2.91 -9.94
N THR A 97 -1.52 -1.89 -9.09
CA THR A 97 -1.71 -2.04 -7.64
C THR A 97 -3.07 -1.51 -7.25
N ILE A 98 -3.57 -2.02 -6.13
CA ILE A 98 -4.82 -1.59 -5.52
C ILE A 98 -4.58 -1.45 -4.02
N SER A 99 -5.18 -0.46 -3.40
CA SER A 99 -4.95 -0.20 -1.99
C SER A 99 -5.57 -1.28 -1.11
N GLY A 100 -4.85 -1.65 -0.05
CA GLY A 100 -5.21 -2.71 0.87
C GLY A 100 -4.02 -3.60 1.22
N PHE A 101 -4.21 -4.46 2.22
CA PHE A 101 -3.15 -5.28 2.81
C PHE A 101 -2.82 -6.54 2.00
N GLY A 102 -3.80 -7.12 1.30
CA GLY A 102 -3.67 -8.40 0.62
C GLY A 102 -3.33 -9.58 1.53
N VAL A 103 -3.71 -9.53 2.81
CA VAL A 103 -3.48 -10.61 3.82
C VAL A 103 -3.93 -11.97 3.29
N CYS A 104 -5.06 -12.02 2.60
CA CYS A 104 -5.61 -13.24 2.01
C CYS A 104 -5.44 -13.32 0.49
N GLY A 105 -4.37 -12.70 -0.02
CA GLY A 105 -4.12 -12.59 -1.45
C GLY A 105 -4.56 -11.25 -2.02
N SER A 106 -4.12 -10.99 -3.24
CA SER A 106 -4.44 -9.79 -3.99
C SER A 106 -5.58 -10.07 -4.96
N PRO A 107 -6.47 -9.11 -5.24
CA PRO A 107 -7.49 -9.27 -6.26
C PRO A 107 -6.86 -9.64 -7.62
N GLU A 108 -7.58 -10.44 -8.40
CA GLU A 108 -7.14 -10.85 -9.73
C GLU A 108 -6.78 -9.62 -10.60
N GLY A 109 -5.66 -9.70 -11.32
CA GLY A 109 -5.14 -8.61 -12.15
C GLY A 109 -4.30 -7.58 -11.41
N PHE A 110 -4.10 -7.72 -10.09
CA PHE A 110 -3.24 -6.81 -9.31
C PHE A 110 -1.99 -7.50 -8.76
N LEU A 111 -0.94 -6.70 -8.55
CA LEU A 111 0.32 -7.14 -7.99
C LEU A 111 0.17 -7.60 -6.51
N PRO A 112 1.11 -8.42 -5.97
CA PRO A 112 1.04 -8.96 -4.61
C PRO A 112 1.09 -7.90 -3.49
N GLN A 113 -0.07 -7.42 -3.04
CA GLN A 113 -0.23 -6.32 -2.08
C GLN A 113 0.47 -6.56 -0.74
N LEU A 114 0.48 -7.79 -0.21
CA LEU A 114 1.10 -8.10 1.09
C LEU A 114 2.62 -7.85 1.05
N SER A 115 3.28 -8.44 0.06
CA SER A 115 4.72 -8.27 -0.16
C SER A 115 5.07 -6.80 -0.43
N LEU A 116 4.28 -6.11 -1.26
CA LEU A 116 4.50 -4.70 -1.58
C LEU A 116 4.25 -3.78 -0.38
N SER A 117 3.25 -4.06 0.46
CA SER A 117 2.96 -3.28 1.67
C SER A 117 4.09 -3.40 2.70
N MET A 118 4.62 -4.61 2.92
CA MET A 118 5.76 -4.80 3.81
C MET A 118 7.02 -4.12 3.27
N ARG A 119 7.28 -4.26 1.98
CA ARG A 119 8.40 -3.55 1.33
C ARG A 119 8.23 -2.03 1.40
N ALA A 120 7.02 -1.48 1.28
CA ALA A 120 6.74 -0.07 1.50
C ALA A 120 7.02 0.37 2.94
N ALA A 121 6.70 -0.48 3.93
CA ALA A 121 6.99 -0.22 5.34
C ALA A 121 8.50 -0.15 5.61
N HIS A 122 9.27 -1.07 5.05
CA HIS A 122 10.74 -1.05 5.12
C HIS A 122 11.33 0.14 4.38
N LEU A 123 10.91 0.38 3.13
CA LEU A 123 11.38 1.52 2.34
C LEU A 123 11.09 2.86 3.02
N ALA A 124 9.93 3.00 3.69
CA ALA A 124 9.62 4.18 4.51
C ALA A 124 10.68 4.44 5.59
N THR A 125 11.23 3.38 6.17
CA THR A 125 12.32 3.50 7.15
C THR A 125 13.61 3.94 6.48
N ASP A 126 13.96 3.36 5.33
CA ASP A 126 15.20 3.63 4.60
C ASP A 126 15.25 5.07 4.07
N ILE A 127 14.12 5.57 3.54
CA ILE A 127 14.00 6.96 3.04
C ILE A 127 13.70 7.98 4.15
N ASN A 128 13.68 7.55 5.41
CA ASN A 128 13.34 8.36 6.57
C ASN A 128 11.96 9.06 6.48
N HIS A 129 10.98 8.42 5.84
CA HIS A 129 9.59 8.91 5.77
C HIS A 129 8.91 8.83 7.13
N THR A 130 8.26 9.92 7.55
CA THR A 130 7.42 9.93 8.75
C THR A 130 5.97 9.86 8.33
N TYR A 131 5.26 8.85 8.83
CA TYR A 131 3.86 8.63 8.50
C TYR A 131 3.01 9.84 8.90
N VAL A 132 2.22 10.35 7.95
CA VAL A 132 1.25 11.42 8.21
C VAL A 132 -0.05 10.77 8.65
N VAL A 133 -0.36 10.88 9.95
CA VAL A 133 -1.58 10.33 10.54
C VAL A 133 -2.76 11.24 10.18
N GLU A 134 -3.73 10.71 9.43
CA GLU A 134 -4.91 11.47 9.00
C GLU A 134 -6.00 11.56 10.08
N ASN A 135 -5.99 10.65 11.06
CA ASN A 135 -7.00 10.54 12.12
C ASN A 135 -6.43 9.72 13.30
N ASP A 136 -6.65 10.17 14.54
CA ASP A 136 -6.22 9.50 15.76
C ASP A 136 -6.85 8.10 15.96
N SER A 137 -7.96 7.80 15.28
CA SER A 137 -8.61 6.49 15.28
C SER A 137 -8.09 5.54 14.18
N VAL A 138 -6.95 5.84 13.55
CA VAL A 138 -6.40 5.04 12.43
C VAL A 138 -6.19 3.57 12.78
N LEU A 139 -5.86 3.28 14.05
CA LEU A 139 -5.68 1.93 14.58
C LEU A 139 -7.00 1.14 14.76
N ASN A 140 -8.15 1.73 14.43
CA ASN A 140 -9.46 1.06 14.44
C ASN A 140 -10.03 0.80 13.03
N SER A 141 -9.36 1.28 11.97
CA SER A 141 -9.75 0.96 10.59
C SER A 141 -9.64 -0.54 10.33
N ARG A 142 -10.50 -1.12 9.49
CA ARG A 142 -10.43 -2.57 9.17
C ARG A 142 -9.68 -2.88 7.88
N SER A 143 -9.38 -1.85 7.08
CA SER A 143 -8.89 -2.02 5.71
C SER A 143 -7.82 -1.01 5.28
N PHE A 144 -7.62 0.05 6.07
CA PHE A 144 -6.76 1.19 5.74
C PHE A 144 -6.15 1.77 7.03
N MET A 145 -5.38 0.97 7.74
CA MET A 145 -4.77 1.36 9.02
C MET A 145 -3.40 2.00 8.83
N PHE A 146 -2.80 1.84 7.65
CA PHE A 146 -1.43 2.23 7.37
C PHE A 146 -1.28 2.82 5.99
N GLY A 147 -0.55 3.94 5.93
CA GLY A 147 -0.18 4.55 4.66
C GLY A 147 0.61 3.62 3.74
N TRP A 148 1.32 2.63 4.29
CA TRP A 148 2.13 1.67 3.52
C TRP A 148 1.31 0.82 2.54
N CYS A 149 0.01 0.72 2.74
CA CYS A 149 -0.89 -0.12 1.95
C CYS A 149 -1.60 0.63 0.82
N HIS A 150 -1.19 1.87 0.56
CA HIS A 150 -1.73 2.67 -0.54
C HIS A 150 -1.10 2.24 -1.87
N ALA A 151 -1.92 2.19 -2.91
CA ALA A 151 -1.54 1.68 -4.23
C ALA A 151 -0.31 2.42 -4.81
N GLU A 152 -0.23 3.73 -4.60
CA GLU A 152 0.87 4.58 -5.06
C GLU A 152 2.21 4.11 -4.49
N LYS A 153 2.25 3.82 -3.19
CA LYS A 153 3.46 3.34 -2.51
C LYS A 153 3.81 1.93 -2.98
N GLN A 154 2.81 1.06 -3.11
CA GLN A 154 3.02 -0.30 -3.60
C GLN A 154 3.58 -0.31 -5.03
N LYS A 155 3.08 0.55 -5.93
CA LYS A 155 3.58 0.62 -7.31
C LYS A 155 4.96 1.26 -7.39
N LEU A 156 5.24 2.29 -6.59
CA LEU A 156 6.57 2.87 -6.49
C LEU A 156 7.59 1.82 -6.00
N VAL A 157 7.22 1.02 -4.99
CA VAL A 157 8.04 -0.07 -4.46
C VAL A 157 8.27 -1.18 -5.50
N ASP A 158 7.25 -1.55 -6.28
CA ASP A 158 7.39 -2.50 -7.40
C ASP A 158 8.46 -2.03 -8.39
N ILE A 159 8.38 -0.77 -8.83
CA ILE A 159 9.36 -0.18 -9.76
C ILE A 159 10.74 -0.08 -9.11
N HIS A 160 10.81 0.38 -7.85
CA HIS A 160 12.06 0.46 -7.10
C HIS A 160 12.79 -0.88 -7.08
N HIS A 161 12.08 -1.99 -6.79
CA HIS A 161 12.68 -3.32 -6.75
C HIS A 161 13.17 -3.79 -8.11
N LYS A 162 12.42 -3.53 -9.18
CA LYS A 162 12.82 -3.86 -10.55
C LYS A 162 14.05 -3.07 -11.02
N LEU A 163 14.37 -1.96 -10.35
CA LEU A 163 15.49 -1.08 -10.65
C LEU A 163 16.72 -1.25 -9.74
N LEU A 164 16.68 -2.13 -8.73
CA LEU A 164 17.77 -2.27 -7.75
C LEU A 164 19.14 -2.52 -8.38
N ASP A 165 19.19 -3.35 -9.42
CA ASP A 165 20.44 -3.73 -10.11
C ASP A 165 20.65 -2.96 -11.43
N ALA A 166 19.81 -1.96 -11.72
CA ALA A 166 19.89 -1.20 -12.96
C ALA A 166 20.95 -0.09 -12.88
N ALA A 167 21.94 -0.15 -13.78
CA ALA A 167 23.04 0.84 -13.82
C ALA A 167 22.58 2.29 -14.05
N ALA A 168 21.42 2.50 -14.68
CA ALA A 168 20.84 3.80 -15.00
C ALA A 168 19.43 3.95 -14.42
N SER A 169 19.22 3.60 -13.14
CA SER A 169 17.91 3.63 -12.49
C SER A 169 17.20 4.99 -12.57
N SER A 170 17.95 6.11 -12.52
CA SER A 170 17.42 7.46 -12.65
C SER A 170 16.83 7.74 -14.04
N GLU A 171 17.44 7.20 -15.10
CA GLU A 171 16.96 7.39 -16.47
C GLU A 171 15.58 6.76 -16.66
N TYR A 172 15.34 5.57 -16.11
CA TYR A 172 14.02 4.93 -16.19
C TYR A 172 12.88 5.78 -15.61
N TRP A 173 13.15 6.53 -14.52
CA TRP A 173 12.15 7.39 -13.89
C TRP A 173 11.74 8.59 -14.76
N GLU A 174 12.59 9.03 -15.69
CA GLU A 174 12.26 10.09 -16.64
C GLU A 174 11.28 9.63 -17.74
N HIS A 175 11.24 8.31 -18.00
CA HIS A 175 10.50 7.70 -19.11
C HIS A 175 9.15 7.11 -18.70
N LEU A 176 8.79 7.17 -17.41
CA LEU A 176 7.51 6.70 -16.91
C LEU A 176 6.85 7.72 -15.99
N ARG A 177 5.55 7.55 -15.79
CA ARG A 177 4.81 8.20 -14.70
C ARG A 177 3.87 7.20 -14.06
N LEU A 178 3.59 7.39 -12.78
CA LEU A 178 2.54 6.68 -12.09
C LEU A 178 1.20 7.36 -12.37
N VAL A 179 0.15 6.58 -12.58
CA VAL A 179 -1.23 7.07 -12.78
C VAL A 179 -2.09 6.48 -11.68
N VAL A 180 -2.71 7.38 -10.92
CA VAL A 180 -3.53 7.09 -9.75
C VAL A 180 -4.98 7.50 -10.04
N ASP A 181 -5.95 6.65 -9.72
CA ASP A 181 -7.37 6.91 -10.04
C ASP A 181 -8.09 7.80 -9.00
N ARG A 182 -7.39 8.22 -7.94
CA ARG A 182 -7.88 9.08 -6.85
C ARG A 182 -6.82 10.09 -6.45
N ALA A 183 -7.27 11.21 -5.88
CA ALA A 183 -6.37 12.22 -5.33
C ALA A 183 -5.43 11.60 -4.29
N MET A 184 -4.13 11.87 -4.43
CA MET A 184 -3.12 11.39 -3.50
C MET A 184 -3.33 12.01 -2.13
N CYS A 185 -3.34 11.18 -1.08
CA CYS A 185 -3.40 11.69 0.28
C CYS A 185 -2.06 12.33 0.70
N PRO A 186 -2.04 13.19 1.74
CA PRO A 186 -0.82 13.86 2.21
C PRO A 186 0.33 12.90 2.54
N ASP A 187 0.03 11.71 3.08
CA ASP A 187 1.04 10.71 3.37
C ASP A 187 1.68 10.10 2.10
N CYS A 188 0.88 9.85 1.06
CA CYS A 188 1.40 9.41 -0.23
C CYS A 188 2.30 10.48 -0.88
N VAL A 189 1.89 11.75 -0.83
CA VAL A 189 2.68 12.87 -1.34
C VAL A 189 4.02 12.96 -0.60
N ALA A 190 4.00 12.93 0.73
CA ALA A 190 5.21 12.99 1.55
C ALA A 190 6.14 11.78 1.32
N PHE A 191 5.59 10.57 1.15
CA PHE A 191 6.38 9.38 0.87
C PHE A 191 7.11 9.45 -0.47
N VAL A 192 6.41 9.86 -1.55
CA VAL A 192 7.03 9.98 -2.88
C VAL A 192 8.08 11.10 -2.89
N SER A 193 7.82 12.21 -2.20
CA SER A 193 8.79 13.30 -1.99
C SER A 193 10.06 12.80 -1.27
N ALA A 194 9.91 12.08 -0.16
CA ALA A 194 11.03 11.49 0.59
C ALA A 194 11.82 10.50 -0.28
N TYR A 195 11.12 9.68 -1.07
CA TYR A 195 11.75 8.73 -2.00
C TYR A 195 12.58 9.45 -3.07
N ALA A 196 12.00 10.45 -3.74
CA ALA A 196 12.68 11.25 -4.76
C ALA A 196 13.94 11.92 -4.21
N ALA A 197 13.84 12.50 -3.01
CA ALA A 197 14.96 13.13 -2.32
C ALA A 197 16.07 12.15 -1.91
N HIS A 198 15.69 10.96 -1.44
CA HIS A 198 16.64 9.93 -0.99
C HIS A 198 17.41 9.32 -2.17
N HIS A 199 16.69 8.94 -3.22
CA HIS A 199 17.28 8.26 -4.39
C HIS A 199 17.81 9.22 -5.46
N LYS A 200 17.65 10.54 -5.29
CA LYS A 200 18.09 11.57 -6.24
C LYS A 200 17.51 11.37 -7.64
N VAL A 201 16.22 11.06 -7.69
CA VAL A 201 15.46 10.86 -8.93
C VAL A 201 14.26 11.77 -8.97
N ASP A 202 13.81 12.11 -10.17
CA ASP A 202 12.53 12.77 -10.37
C ASP A 202 11.43 11.73 -10.55
N VAL A 203 10.38 11.78 -9.73
CA VAL A 203 9.21 10.90 -9.87
C VAL A 203 8.03 11.70 -10.38
N PHE A 204 7.33 11.16 -11.38
CA PHE A 204 6.14 11.77 -11.95
C PHE A 204 4.91 10.96 -11.54
N VAL A 205 3.91 11.64 -10.97
CA VAL A 205 2.64 11.02 -10.60
C VAL A 205 1.49 11.87 -11.11
N GLN A 206 0.58 11.27 -11.86
CA GLN A 206 -0.65 11.86 -12.32
C GLN A 206 -1.82 11.30 -11.50
N ASP A 207 -2.62 12.18 -10.93
CA ASP A 207 -3.89 11.84 -10.28
C ASP A 207 -5.02 12.77 -10.81
N PRO A 208 -6.26 12.71 -10.29
CA PRO A 208 -7.34 13.58 -10.73
C PRO A 208 -7.09 15.09 -10.56
N ASP A 209 -6.18 15.51 -9.68
CA ASP A 209 -5.87 16.92 -9.44
C ASP A 209 -4.77 17.46 -10.38
N GLY A 210 -4.12 16.57 -11.15
CA GLY A 210 -3.12 16.92 -12.16
C GLY A 210 -1.85 16.08 -12.09
N GLU A 211 -0.83 16.51 -12.83
CA GLU A 211 0.49 15.87 -12.81
C GLU A 211 1.39 16.60 -11.81
N ARG A 212 1.95 15.82 -10.87
CA ARG A 212 2.97 16.26 -9.92
C ARG A 212 4.33 15.68 -10.30
N ARG A 213 5.35 16.52 -10.25
CA ARG A 213 6.76 16.12 -10.30
C ARG A 213 7.33 16.26 -8.89
N PHE A 214 7.81 15.15 -8.35
CA PHE A 214 8.57 15.06 -7.12
C PHE A 214 10.04 15.11 -7.51
N THR A 215 10.71 16.23 -7.26
CA THR A 215 12.07 16.44 -7.73
C THR A 215 13.09 15.67 -6.88
N ALA A 216 14.30 15.46 -7.41
CA ALA A 216 15.43 14.90 -6.68
C ALA A 216 15.83 15.67 -5.40
N SER A 217 15.30 16.88 -5.18
CA SER A 217 15.46 17.64 -3.93
C SER A 217 14.33 17.41 -2.93
N GLY A 218 13.29 16.65 -3.28
CA GLY A 218 12.08 16.45 -2.50
C GLY A 218 11.01 17.54 -2.71
N ALA A 219 11.24 18.51 -3.60
CA ALA A 219 10.23 19.52 -3.89
C ALA A 219 9.09 18.92 -4.74
N VAL A 220 7.89 19.47 -4.60
CA VAL A 220 6.72 19.04 -5.37
C VAL A 220 6.30 20.18 -6.29
N GLU A 221 6.44 19.95 -7.59
CA GLU A 221 5.98 20.86 -8.65
C GLU A 221 4.67 20.31 -9.21
N GLN A 222 3.59 21.09 -9.20
CA GLN A 222 2.29 20.66 -9.73
C GLN A 222 1.94 21.46 -10.98
N LYS A 223 1.65 20.77 -12.08
CA LYS A 223 0.96 21.35 -13.22
C LYS A 223 -0.53 21.16 -13.00
N THR A 224 -1.26 22.25 -12.80
CA THR A 224 -2.72 22.22 -12.79
C THR A 224 -3.20 21.81 -14.18
N ALA A 225 -4.17 20.89 -14.22
CA ALA A 225 -4.82 20.43 -15.45
C ALA A 225 -5.58 21.56 -16.16
#